data_AF-A0A1H9QMW7-F1
#
_entry.id   AF-A0A1H9QMW7-F1
#
_cell.length_a   1.000
_cell.length_b   1.000
_cell.length_c   1.000
_cell.angle_alpha   90.00
_cell.angle_beta   90.00
_cell.angle_gamma   90.00
#
_symmetry.space_group_name_H-M   'P 1'
#
loop_
_entity.id
_entity.type
_entity.pdbx_description
1 polymer ?
#
loop_
_entity_poly.entity_id
_entity_poly.type
_entity_poly.pdbx_seq_one_letter_code
_entity_poly.pdbx_strand_id
1 'polypeptide(L)'
;MGDSQHSEVSVRETGYDTDAVITIPNLLSALRLAGVPLFLALILRHADVAAIVLLAIASATDWLDGKLARGLHQISRLGQMLDPVADRLYIAATVVGLTVRGIIPWWFLVVLLTRDIMMLCLVPALKTRGYTSLPVHFVGKAATFCLLYALPLVLLGAGPWGWAPAARIVGWAFALWGAFLYWWAGALYVHQTRLLLASAPSLNGSQARSRLH
;
A
#
# COMPACT_ATOMS: atom_id res chain seq x y z
N MET A 1 -12.46 -37.14 -36.79
CA MET A 1 -13.27 -37.20 -35.55
C MET A 1 -12.29 -37.39 -34.39
N GLY A 2 -11.66 -36.39 -33.79
CA GLY A 2 -12.03 -35.00 -33.63
C GLY A 2 -12.76 -34.79 -32.30
N ASP A 3 -12.19 -35.24 -31.18
CA ASP A 3 -12.82 -35.09 -29.86
C ASP A 3 -11.90 -34.32 -28.90
N SER A 4 -12.38 -33.12 -28.58
CA SER A 4 -12.21 -32.37 -27.33
C SER A 4 -10.82 -32.34 -26.66
N GLN A 5 -10.02 -31.35 -27.06
CA GLN A 5 -9.08 -30.69 -26.16
C GLN A 5 -9.84 -30.07 -24.99
N HIS A 6 -9.82 -30.72 -23.82
CA HIS A 6 -10.09 -30.03 -22.56
C HIS A 6 -8.90 -29.10 -22.27
N SER A 7 -9.07 -27.82 -22.59
CA SER A 7 -8.19 -26.77 -22.06
C SER A 7 -8.47 -26.67 -20.55
N GLU A 8 -7.65 -27.34 -19.73
CA GLU A 8 -7.54 -27.02 -18.32
C GLU A 8 -7.15 -25.54 -18.22
N VAL A 9 -8.11 -24.73 -17.78
CA VAL A 9 -7.83 -23.34 -17.40
C VAL A 9 -6.95 -23.43 -16.16
N SER A 10 -5.64 -23.31 -16.34
CA SER A 10 -4.70 -23.13 -15.24
C SER A 10 -5.08 -21.83 -14.52
N VAL A 11 -5.83 -21.98 -13.43
CA VAL A 11 -6.00 -20.94 -12.43
C VAL A 11 -4.58 -20.57 -12.04
N ARG A 12 -4.14 -19.36 -12.40
CA ARG A 12 -2.81 -18.84 -12.05
C ARG A 12 -2.60 -19.11 -10.56
N GLU A 13 -1.67 -20.01 -10.25
CA GLU A 13 -1.27 -20.30 -8.88
C GLU A 13 -0.96 -18.97 -8.21
N THR A 14 -1.82 -18.61 -7.27
CA THR A 14 -1.61 -17.44 -6.42
C THR A 14 -0.26 -17.63 -5.74
N GLY A 15 0.67 -16.70 -5.93
CA GLY A 15 2.09 -16.86 -5.52
C GLY A 15 2.32 -16.86 -4.02
N TYR A 16 1.67 -17.76 -3.28
CA TYR A 16 1.84 -18.03 -1.87
C TYR A 16 1.91 -19.55 -1.67
N ASP A 17 2.78 -19.99 -0.77
CA ASP A 17 3.11 -21.40 -0.56
C ASP A 17 2.21 -22.07 0.51
N THR A 18 1.48 -21.29 1.32
CA THR A 18 0.74 -21.84 2.48
C THR A 18 -0.41 -20.94 2.96
N ASP A 19 -1.52 -21.55 3.36
CA ASP A 19 -2.68 -20.90 4.00
C ASP A 19 -2.58 -20.86 5.55
N ALA A 20 -1.51 -21.41 6.12
CA ALA A 20 -1.28 -21.42 7.56
C ALA A 20 -1.15 -20.00 8.12
N VAL A 21 -1.88 -19.76 9.20
CA VAL A 21 -1.92 -18.47 9.91
C VAL A 21 -0.69 -18.26 10.79
N ILE A 22 0.03 -19.33 11.18
CA ILE A 22 1.19 -19.23 12.07
C ILE A 22 2.45 -19.57 11.27
N THR A 23 3.03 -18.55 10.65
CA THR A 23 4.36 -18.61 10.02
C THR A 23 5.23 -17.51 10.63
N ILE A 24 6.55 -17.68 10.61
CA ILE A 24 7.49 -16.65 11.11
C ILE A 24 7.25 -15.29 10.40
N PRO A 25 7.04 -15.24 9.07
CA PRO A 25 6.68 -14.00 8.38
C PRO A 25 5.38 -13.39 8.89
N ASN A 26 4.32 -14.18 9.11
CA ASN A 26 3.04 -13.63 9.55
C ASN A 26 3.11 -13.03 10.97
N LEU A 27 3.90 -13.65 11.87
CA LEU A 27 4.14 -13.08 13.20
C LEU A 27 4.85 -11.72 13.10
N LEU A 28 5.82 -11.57 12.19
CA LEU A 28 6.56 -10.33 11.98
C LEU A 28 5.68 -9.24 11.35
N SER A 29 4.85 -9.57 10.36
CA SER A 29 3.83 -8.66 9.81
C SER A 29 2.82 -8.21 10.89
N ALA A 30 2.40 -9.13 11.77
CA ALA A 30 1.51 -8.80 12.90
C ALA A 30 2.18 -7.91 13.95
N LEU A 31 3.44 -8.17 14.29
CA LEU A 31 4.24 -7.31 15.18
C LEU A 31 4.42 -5.91 14.60
N ARG A 32 4.63 -5.79 13.29
CA ARG A 32 4.71 -4.51 12.59
C ARG A 32 3.39 -3.75 12.69
N LEU A 33 2.26 -4.44 12.44
CA LEU A 33 0.95 -3.85 12.62
C LEU A 33 0.72 -3.34 14.06
N ALA A 34 1.14 -4.12 15.06
CA ALA A 34 1.11 -3.73 16.47
C ALA A 34 2.09 -2.58 16.80
N GLY A 35 3.15 -2.41 16.01
CA GLY A 35 4.12 -1.32 16.12
C GLY A 35 3.57 0.04 15.67
N VAL A 36 2.54 0.08 14.82
CA VAL A 36 1.91 1.33 14.35
C VAL A 36 1.41 2.23 15.50
N PRO A 37 0.58 1.76 16.45
CA PRO A 37 0.12 2.61 17.55
C PRO A 37 1.26 3.06 18.45
N LEU A 38 2.27 2.20 18.68
CA LEU A 38 3.47 2.57 19.44
C LEU A 38 4.24 3.69 18.71
N PHE A 39 4.43 3.55 17.40
CA PHE A 39 5.09 4.55 16.57
C PHE A 39 4.36 5.90 16.59
N LEU A 40 3.02 5.89 16.45
CA LEU A 40 2.20 7.09 16.57
C LEU A 40 2.36 7.74 17.96
N ALA A 41 2.31 6.95 19.02
CA ALA A 41 2.49 7.45 20.39
C ALA A 41 3.88 8.09 20.58
N LEU A 42 4.94 7.51 20.00
CA LEU A 42 6.30 8.07 20.06
C LEU A 42 6.38 9.43 19.34
N ILE A 43 5.78 9.54 18.14
CA ILE A 43 5.71 10.82 17.42
C ILE A 43 4.99 11.87 18.27
N LEU A 44 3.82 11.54 18.83
CA LEU A 44 3.02 12.47 19.63
C LEU A 44 3.71 12.91 20.92
N ARG A 45 4.60 12.07 21.47
CA ARG A 45 5.42 12.38 22.64
C ARG A 45 6.74 13.11 22.31
N HIS A 46 6.93 13.53 21.06
CA HIS A 46 8.17 14.16 20.58
C HIS A 46 9.42 13.26 20.74
N ALA A 47 9.23 11.94 20.83
CA ALA A 47 10.32 10.96 20.95
C ALA A 47 10.82 10.56 19.55
N ASP A 48 11.26 11.55 18.77
CA ASP A 48 11.54 11.40 17.33
C ASP A 48 12.60 10.34 17.05
N VAL A 49 13.68 10.30 17.85
CA VAL A 49 14.73 9.28 17.75
C VAL A 49 14.17 7.88 17.94
N ALA A 50 13.34 7.69 18.97
CA ALA A 50 12.74 6.39 19.24
C ALA A 50 11.78 5.96 18.12
N ALA A 51 11.00 6.91 17.58
CA ALA A 51 10.12 6.64 16.44
C ALA A 51 10.92 6.22 15.20
N ILE A 52 12.04 6.88 14.91
CA ILE A 52 12.94 6.55 13.80
C ILE A 52 13.60 5.18 14.00
N VAL A 53 14.08 4.90 15.21
CA VAL A 53 14.68 3.59 15.54
C VAL A 53 13.65 2.49 15.38
N LEU A 54 12.42 2.69 15.88
CA LEU A 54 11.33 1.72 15.71
C LEU A 54 11.02 1.49 14.23
N LEU A 55 10.97 2.54 13.43
CA LEU A 55 10.73 2.45 11.99
C LEU A 55 11.88 1.71 11.27
N ALA A 56 13.12 2.00 11.63
CA ALA A 56 14.29 1.32 11.08
C ALA A 56 14.29 -0.18 11.42
N ILE A 57 13.95 -0.53 12.67
CA ILE A 57 13.81 -1.93 13.08
C ILE A 57 12.67 -2.59 12.30
N ALA A 58 11.50 -1.96 12.22
CA ALA A 58 10.35 -2.51 11.49
C ALA A 58 10.66 -2.78 10.00
N SER A 59 11.34 -1.83 9.33
CA SER A 59 11.78 -2.00 7.93
C SER A 59 12.86 -3.06 7.76
N ALA A 60 13.79 -3.17 8.71
CA ALA A 60 14.81 -4.22 8.68
C ALA A 60 14.19 -5.62 8.87
N THR A 61 13.19 -5.72 9.74
CA THR A 61 12.43 -6.95 9.97
C THR A 61 11.67 -7.38 8.71
N ASP A 62 11.01 -6.45 8.01
CA ASP A 62 10.33 -6.72 6.71
C ASP A 62 11.29 -7.27 5.65
N TRP A 63 12.46 -6.65 5.53
CA TRP A 63 13.42 -7.12 4.56
C TRP A 63 13.91 -8.54 4.89
N LEU A 64 14.10 -8.83 6.18
CA LEU A 64 14.54 -10.14 6.66
C LEU A 64 13.43 -11.20 6.50
N ASP A 65 12.19 -10.88 6.85
CA ASP A 65 11.06 -11.82 6.74
C ASP A 65 10.73 -12.14 5.28
N GLY A 66 10.78 -11.17 4.37
CA GLY A 66 10.61 -11.39 2.94
C GLY A 66 11.76 -12.21 2.33
N LYS A 67 12.98 -12.10 2.86
CA LYS A 67 14.11 -12.96 2.46
C LYS A 67 13.93 -14.39 2.98
N LEU A 68 13.51 -14.55 4.24
CA LEU A 68 13.25 -15.85 4.86
C LEU A 68 12.06 -16.56 4.21
N ALA A 69 10.97 -15.86 3.95
CA ALA A 69 9.78 -16.42 3.29
C ALA A 69 10.11 -16.98 1.90
N ARG A 70 10.92 -16.24 1.12
CA ARG A 70 11.40 -16.71 -0.20
C ARG A 70 12.38 -17.88 -0.09
N GLY A 71 13.26 -17.88 0.92
CA GLY A 71 14.23 -18.95 1.12
C GLY A 71 13.63 -20.23 1.68
N LEU A 72 12.51 -20.14 2.41
CA LEU A 72 11.84 -21.26 3.07
C LEU A 72 10.57 -21.72 2.34
N HIS A 73 10.18 -21.08 1.23
CA HIS A 73 8.90 -21.33 0.56
C HIS A 73 7.72 -21.28 1.53
N GLN A 74 7.67 -20.22 2.35
CA GLN A 74 6.65 -20.01 3.38
C GLN A 74 5.91 -18.69 3.16
N ILE A 75 5.65 -18.35 1.91
CA ILE A 75 4.89 -17.15 1.58
C ILE A 75 3.42 -17.42 1.92
N SER A 76 2.82 -16.62 2.80
CA SER A 76 1.41 -16.80 3.19
C SER A 76 0.49 -15.78 2.53
N ARG A 77 -0.73 -16.18 2.20
CA ARG A 77 -1.75 -15.28 1.65
C ARG A 77 -2.09 -14.14 2.61
N LEU A 78 -2.15 -14.43 3.91
CA LEU A 78 -2.41 -13.44 4.95
C LEU A 78 -1.28 -12.43 5.06
N GLY A 79 -0.02 -12.88 5.11
CA GLY A 79 1.16 -12.00 5.13
C GLY A 79 1.18 -11.05 3.94
N GLN A 80 0.98 -11.57 2.72
CA GLN A 80 0.91 -10.74 1.50
C GLN A 80 -0.17 -9.65 1.53
N MET A 81 -1.27 -9.89 2.25
CA MET A 81 -2.33 -8.89 2.42
C MET A 81 -2.03 -7.93 3.58
N LEU A 82 -1.36 -8.39 4.64
CA LEU A 82 -0.99 -7.61 5.81
C LEU A 82 0.13 -6.63 5.52
N ASP A 83 1.13 -6.99 4.70
CA ASP A 83 2.30 -6.14 4.47
C ASP A 83 1.92 -4.77 3.86
N PRO A 84 1.13 -4.70 2.76
CA PRO A 84 0.72 -3.42 2.19
C PRO A 84 -0.21 -2.61 3.11
N VAL A 85 -0.93 -3.29 4.01
CA VAL A 85 -1.82 -2.64 4.98
C VAL A 85 -1.00 -2.00 6.09
N ALA A 86 -0.03 -2.72 6.65
CA ALA A 86 0.88 -2.22 7.67
C ALA A 86 1.65 -0.99 7.15
N ASP A 87 2.19 -1.05 5.94
CA ASP A 87 2.91 0.07 5.32
C ASP A 87 2.02 1.32 5.20
N ARG A 88 0.77 1.15 4.74
CA ARG A 88 -0.19 2.27 4.66
C ARG A 88 -0.55 2.83 6.01
N LEU A 89 -0.67 1.99 7.03
CA LEU A 89 -0.95 2.43 8.39
C LEU A 89 0.23 3.19 8.99
N TYR A 90 1.48 2.81 8.71
CA TYR A 90 2.65 3.61 9.09
C TYR A 90 2.68 4.97 8.39
N ILE A 91 2.40 5.00 7.08
CA ILE A 91 2.28 6.26 6.33
C ILE A 91 1.20 7.15 6.95
N ALA A 92 -0.01 6.61 7.17
CA ALA A 92 -1.12 7.33 7.76
C ALA A 92 -0.80 7.83 9.18
N ALA A 93 -0.25 6.97 10.03
CA ALA A 93 0.17 7.32 11.39
C ALA A 93 1.22 8.43 11.38
N THR A 94 2.19 8.38 10.47
CA THR A 94 3.21 9.42 10.35
C THR A 94 2.60 10.75 9.95
N VAL A 95 1.77 10.76 8.89
CA VAL A 95 1.14 11.99 8.40
C VAL A 95 0.22 12.58 9.46
N VAL A 96 -0.60 11.77 10.14
CA VAL A 96 -1.47 12.20 11.24
C VAL A 96 -0.64 12.76 12.40
N GLY A 97 0.35 12.02 12.88
CA GLY A 97 1.20 12.44 14.01
C GLY A 97 1.96 13.74 13.72
N LEU A 98 2.50 13.89 12.52
CA LEU A 98 3.18 15.12 12.09
C LEU A 98 2.20 16.28 11.86
N THR A 99 0.97 16.00 11.45
CA THR A 99 -0.08 17.02 11.31
C THR A 99 -0.53 17.55 12.67
N VAL A 100 -0.73 16.67 13.65
CA VAL A 100 -1.06 17.06 15.04
C VAL A 100 0.04 17.93 15.65
N ARG A 101 1.31 17.66 15.30
CA ARG A 101 2.46 18.48 15.72
C ARG A 101 2.61 19.80 14.95
N GLY A 102 1.75 20.06 13.96
CA GLY A 102 1.83 21.26 13.12
C GLY A 102 3.02 21.28 12.15
N ILE A 103 3.73 20.16 11.97
CA ILE A 103 4.87 20.04 11.05
C ILE A 103 4.36 19.88 9.62
N ILE A 104 3.36 19.01 9.44
CA ILE A 104 2.65 18.83 8.16
C ILE A 104 1.34 19.62 8.23
N PRO A 105 0.99 20.42 7.22
CA PRO A 105 -0.27 21.12 7.20
C PRO A 105 -1.43 20.16 6.91
N TRP A 106 -2.59 20.43 7.51
CA TRP A 106 -3.77 19.56 7.43
C TRP A 106 -4.25 19.28 5.99
N TRP A 107 -4.01 20.21 5.05
CA TRP A 107 -4.38 20.00 3.65
C TRP A 107 -3.63 18.82 3.03
N PHE A 108 -2.38 18.56 3.43
CA PHE A 108 -1.58 17.45 2.91
C PHE A 108 -2.14 16.10 3.37
N LEU A 109 -2.58 16.02 4.63
CA LEU A 109 -3.30 14.87 5.16
C LEU A 109 -4.58 14.61 4.35
N VAL A 110 -5.38 15.65 4.09
CA VAL A 110 -6.62 15.53 3.31
C VAL A 110 -6.33 15.06 1.88
N VAL A 111 -5.29 15.60 1.24
CA VAL A 111 -4.85 15.20 -0.12
C VAL A 111 -4.52 13.71 -0.18
N LEU A 112 -3.79 13.17 0.79
CA LEU A 112 -3.44 11.75 0.82
C LEU A 112 -4.67 10.87 1.13
N LEU A 113 -5.44 11.22 2.17
CA LEU A 113 -6.62 10.45 2.58
C LEU A 113 -7.70 10.40 1.50
N THR A 114 -7.97 11.51 0.82
CA THR A 114 -8.98 11.57 -0.25
C THR A 114 -8.67 10.57 -1.36
N ARG A 115 -7.38 10.46 -1.74
CA ARG A 115 -6.93 9.50 -2.74
C ARG A 115 -7.15 8.06 -2.24
N ASP A 116 -6.80 7.77 -0.99
CA ASP A 116 -6.97 6.43 -0.43
C ASP A 116 -8.44 6.00 -0.37
N ILE A 117 -9.33 6.91 0.02
CA ILE A 117 -10.78 6.69 -0.01
C ILE A 117 -11.24 6.45 -1.46
N MET A 118 -10.79 7.27 -2.42
CA MET A 118 -11.12 7.10 -3.84
C MET A 118 -10.74 5.70 -4.33
N MET A 119 -9.52 5.23 -4.03
CA MET A 119 -9.07 3.89 -4.42
C MET A 119 -9.82 2.78 -3.69
N LEU A 120 -10.14 2.97 -2.41
CA LEU A 120 -10.91 2.02 -1.61
C LEU A 120 -12.33 1.84 -2.14
N CYS A 121 -12.95 2.89 -2.69
CA CYS A 121 -14.26 2.79 -3.35
C CYS A 121 -14.16 2.22 -4.77
N LEU A 122 -13.14 2.61 -5.53
CA LEU A 122 -12.99 2.26 -6.95
C LEU A 122 -12.64 0.79 -7.16
N VAL A 123 -11.70 0.24 -6.38
CA VAL A 123 -11.19 -1.13 -6.55
C VAL A 123 -12.27 -2.20 -6.35
N PRO A 124 -13.10 -2.18 -5.29
CA PRO A 124 -14.20 -3.15 -5.14
C PRO A 124 -15.26 -3.02 -6.23
N ALA A 125 -15.59 -1.79 -6.65
CA ALA A 125 -16.57 -1.54 -7.71
C ALA A 125 -16.15 -2.11 -9.08
N LEU A 126 -14.84 -2.13 -9.36
CA LEU A 126 -14.26 -2.81 -10.52
C LEU A 126 -14.28 -4.33 -10.36
N LYS A 127 -13.93 -4.83 -9.17
CA LYS A 127 -13.89 -6.27 -8.87
C LYS A 127 -15.27 -6.90 -9.03
N THR A 128 -16.35 -6.20 -8.64
CA THR A 128 -17.74 -6.64 -8.86
C THR A 128 -18.12 -6.76 -10.33
N ARG A 129 -17.35 -6.15 -11.25
CA ARG A 129 -17.59 -6.20 -12.71
C ARG A 129 -16.67 -7.19 -13.44
N GLY A 130 -15.93 -8.03 -12.72
CA GLY A 130 -15.09 -9.09 -13.31
C GLY A 130 -13.74 -8.63 -13.84
N TYR A 131 -13.34 -7.38 -13.62
CA TYR A 131 -12.01 -6.88 -13.99
C TYR A 131 -11.02 -7.09 -12.86
N THR A 132 -10.18 -8.12 -12.97
CA THR A 132 -9.27 -8.54 -11.88
C THR A 132 -7.88 -7.91 -11.95
N SER A 133 -7.52 -7.20 -13.03
CA SER A 133 -6.15 -6.69 -13.20
C SER A 133 -6.10 -5.46 -14.10
N LEU A 134 -6.21 -4.25 -13.54
CA LEU A 134 -5.66 -3.08 -14.22
C LEU A 134 -4.13 -3.13 -14.07
N PRO A 135 -3.35 -2.88 -15.14
CA PRO A 135 -1.90 -2.89 -15.08
C PRO A 135 -1.44 -1.93 -13.99
N VAL A 136 -0.70 -2.48 -13.01
CA VAL A 136 -0.19 -1.71 -11.89
C VAL A 136 0.85 -0.74 -12.45
N HIS A 137 0.47 0.53 -12.61
CA HIS A 137 1.37 1.54 -13.14
C HIS A 137 2.56 1.72 -12.20
N PHE A 138 3.77 1.62 -12.75
CA PHE A 138 5.03 1.86 -12.03
C PHE A 138 5.03 3.19 -11.27
N VAL A 139 4.26 4.17 -11.75
CA VAL A 139 4.03 5.48 -11.11
C VAL A 139 3.48 5.34 -9.69
N GLY A 140 2.57 4.40 -9.45
CA GLY A 140 2.01 4.17 -8.10
C GLY A 140 3.04 3.62 -7.13
N LYS A 141 3.93 2.72 -7.60
CA LYS A 141 5.05 2.22 -6.78
C LYS A 141 6.04 3.33 -6.47
N ALA A 142 6.41 4.13 -7.47
CA ALA A 142 7.30 5.27 -7.30
C ALA A 142 6.74 6.28 -6.27
N ALA A 143 5.44 6.58 -6.33
CA ALA A 143 4.78 7.44 -5.36
C ALA A 143 4.91 6.91 -3.92
N THR A 144 4.68 5.61 -3.72
CA THR A 144 4.82 4.97 -2.40
C THR A 144 6.27 5.04 -1.91
N PHE A 145 7.26 4.76 -2.77
CA PHE A 145 8.67 4.89 -2.40
C PHE A 145 9.01 6.34 -2.01
N CYS A 146 8.57 7.33 -2.80
CA CYS A 146 8.78 8.73 -2.46
C CYS A 146 8.20 9.09 -1.09
N LEU A 147 6.97 8.67 -0.78
CA LEU A 147 6.33 8.91 0.51
C LEU A 147 7.03 8.17 1.66
N LEU A 148 7.47 6.94 1.42
CA LEU A 148 8.19 6.12 2.40
C LEU A 148 9.52 6.76 2.81
N TYR A 149 10.24 7.40 1.87
CA TYR A 149 11.44 8.18 2.19
C TYR A 149 11.10 9.57 2.76
N ALA A 150 10.06 10.23 2.24
CA ALA A 150 9.67 11.57 2.66
C ALA A 150 9.40 11.65 4.16
N LEU A 151 8.62 10.70 4.69
CA LEU A 151 8.11 10.77 6.05
C LEU A 151 9.20 10.68 7.13
N PRO A 152 10.15 9.72 7.09
CA PRO A 152 11.32 9.72 7.97
C PRO A 152 12.17 10.97 7.81
N LEU A 153 12.36 11.48 6.58
CA LEU A 153 13.16 12.67 6.31
C LEU A 153 12.51 13.95 6.90
N VAL A 154 11.20 14.09 6.79
CA VAL A 154 10.44 15.19 7.40
C VAL A 154 10.51 15.10 8.93
N LEU A 155 10.38 13.90 9.50
CA LEU A 155 10.51 13.68 10.94
C LEU A 155 11.93 14.02 11.43
N LEU A 156 12.96 13.60 10.70
CA LEU A 156 14.35 13.97 10.98
C LEU A 156 14.58 15.47 10.87
N GLY A 157 13.98 16.13 9.88
CA GLY A 157 14.05 17.57 9.71
C GLY A 157 13.38 18.38 10.82
N ALA A 158 12.59 17.74 11.69
CA ALA A 158 11.98 18.36 12.87
C ALA A 158 12.82 18.20 14.16
N GLY A 159 13.87 17.37 14.14
CA GLY A 159 14.73 17.15 15.30
C GLY A 159 15.81 18.23 15.49
N PRO A 160 16.54 18.22 16.62
CA PRO A 160 17.48 19.27 17.01
C PRO A 160 18.86 19.17 16.32
N TRP A 161 18.93 18.57 15.14
CA TRP A 161 20.19 18.27 14.45
C TRP A 161 20.69 19.46 13.61
N GLY A 162 22.01 19.66 13.52
CA GLY A 162 22.58 20.71 12.66
C GLY A 162 22.24 20.56 11.16
N TRP A 163 21.98 19.35 10.71
CA TRP A 163 21.56 19.02 9.33
C TRP A 163 20.04 18.94 9.14
N ALA A 164 19.25 19.18 10.20
CA ALA A 164 17.78 19.12 10.14
C ALA A 164 17.17 20.02 9.05
N PRO A 165 17.67 21.25 8.77
CA PRO A 165 17.13 22.07 7.68
C PRO A 165 17.25 21.41 6.31
N ALA A 166 18.37 20.72 6.03
CA ALA A 166 18.58 20.02 4.77
C ALA A 166 17.63 18.81 4.65
N ALA A 167 17.53 18.01 5.72
CA ALA A 167 16.59 16.88 5.76
C ALA A 167 15.13 17.32 5.57
N ARG A 168 14.76 18.47 6.14
CA ARG A 168 13.43 19.05 5.96
C ARG A 168 13.15 19.41 4.51
N ILE A 169 14.08 20.08 3.83
CA ILE A 169 13.94 20.47 2.41
C ILE A 169 13.80 19.22 1.53
N VAL A 170 14.70 18.26 1.72
CA VAL A 170 14.69 17.00 0.96
C VAL A 170 13.41 16.22 1.24
N GLY A 171 13.01 16.10 2.52
CA GLY A 171 11.79 15.43 2.93
C GLY A 171 10.54 16.04 2.30
N TRP A 172 10.42 17.37 2.29
CA TRP A 172 9.32 18.07 1.63
C TRP A 172 9.33 17.92 0.12
N ALA A 173 10.51 17.93 -0.53
CA ALA A 173 10.61 17.67 -1.95
C ALA A 173 10.07 16.26 -2.29
N PHE A 174 10.48 15.24 -1.54
CA PHE A 174 9.95 13.88 -1.69
C PHE A 174 8.47 13.79 -1.35
N ALA A 175 7.97 14.52 -0.33
CA ALA A 175 6.56 14.51 0.06
C ALA A 175 5.67 15.09 -1.04
N LEU A 176 6.05 16.24 -1.62
CA LEU A 176 5.30 16.89 -2.69
C LEU A 176 5.33 16.09 -3.99
N TRP A 177 6.52 15.61 -4.39
CA TRP A 177 6.65 14.71 -5.56
C TRP A 177 5.90 13.40 -5.35
N GLY A 178 6.01 12.82 -4.17
CA GLY A 178 5.29 11.60 -3.79
C GLY A 178 3.79 11.81 -3.88
N ALA A 179 3.24 12.88 -3.29
CA ALA A 179 1.82 13.21 -3.38
C ALA A 179 1.36 13.46 -4.81
N PHE A 180 2.15 14.17 -5.62
CA PHE A 180 1.85 14.39 -7.04
C PHE A 180 1.76 13.06 -7.80
N LEU A 181 2.76 12.20 -7.69
CA LEU A 181 2.76 10.87 -8.33
C LEU A 181 1.61 10.00 -7.79
N TYR A 182 1.27 10.14 -6.51
CA TYR A 182 0.18 9.39 -5.86
C TYR A 182 -1.18 9.72 -6.47
N TRP A 183 -1.42 11.00 -6.73
CA TRP A 183 -2.61 11.50 -7.41
C TRP A 183 -2.60 11.19 -8.90
N TRP A 184 -1.46 11.34 -9.58
CA TRP A 184 -1.32 10.98 -10.98
C TRP A 184 -1.65 9.51 -11.23
N ALA A 185 -1.11 8.60 -10.40
CA ALA A 185 -1.44 7.18 -10.44
C ALA A 185 -2.94 6.94 -10.21
N GLY A 186 -3.56 7.66 -9.28
CA GLY A 186 -5.00 7.59 -9.03
C GLY A 186 -5.83 8.05 -10.24
N ALA A 187 -5.45 9.17 -10.87
CA ALA A 187 -6.12 9.71 -12.05
C ALA A 187 -6.02 8.75 -13.25
N LEU A 188 -4.85 8.15 -13.48
CA LEU A 188 -4.67 7.10 -14.49
C LEU A 188 -5.61 5.90 -14.26
N TYR A 189 -5.75 5.50 -12.99
CA TYR A 189 -6.65 4.40 -12.61
C TYR A 189 -8.11 4.74 -12.88
N VAL A 190 -8.55 5.95 -12.51
CA VAL A 190 -9.90 6.45 -12.80
C VAL A 190 -10.14 6.53 -14.30
N HIS A 191 -9.18 7.02 -15.07
CA HIS A 191 -9.30 7.11 -16.53
C HIS A 191 -9.46 5.74 -17.18
N GLN A 192 -8.62 4.77 -16.80
CA GLN A 192 -8.73 3.39 -17.30
C GLN A 192 -10.07 2.76 -16.92
N THR A 193 -10.54 3.02 -15.70
CA THR A 193 -11.85 2.54 -15.25
C THR A 193 -12.97 3.12 -16.11
N ARG A 194 -12.94 4.42 -16.39
CA ARG A 194 -13.93 5.07 -17.27
C ARG A 194 -13.91 4.51 -18.68
N LEU A 195 -12.73 4.27 -19.25
CA LEU A 195 -12.59 3.64 -20.57
C LEU A 195 -13.13 2.22 -20.59
N LEU A 196 -12.84 1.41 -19.58
CA LEU A 196 -13.37 0.05 -19.47
C LEU A 196 -14.89 0.04 -19.33
N LEU A 197 -15.45 0.96 -18.56
CA LEU A 197 -16.91 1.11 -18.42
C LEU A 197 -17.59 1.57 -19.71
N ALA A 198 -16.94 2.43 -20.51
CA ALA A 198 -17.47 2.89 -21.79
C ALA A 198 -17.42 1.80 -22.88
N SER A 199 -16.44 0.90 -22.81
CA SER A 199 -16.24 -0.19 -23.78
C SER A 199 -16.97 -1.50 -23.43
N ALA A 200 -17.56 -1.61 -22.24
CA ALA A 200 -18.31 -2.80 -21.83
C ALA A 200 -19.73 -2.77 -22.43
N PRO A 201 -20.15 -3.77 -23.24
CA PRO A 201 -21.54 -3.87 -23.70
C PRO A 201 -22.47 -3.99 -22.49
N SER A 202 -23.61 -3.29 -22.50
CA SER A 202 -24.66 -3.49 -21.51
C SER A 202 -25.04 -4.96 -21.47
N LEU A 203 -24.88 -5.61 -20.31
CA LEU A 203 -25.34 -6.98 -20.13
C LEU A 203 -26.87 -7.01 -20.27
N ASN A 204 -27.35 -7.35 -21.47
CA ASN A 204 -28.76 -7.67 -21.68
C ASN A 204 -29.12 -8.83 -20.75
N GLY A 205 -30.17 -8.65 -19.95
CA GLY A 205 -30.58 -9.55 -18.87
C GLY A 205 -30.91 -11.00 -19.27
N SER A 206 -30.76 -11.37 -20.55
CA SER A 206 -30.96 -12.73 -21.05
C SER A 206 -29.77 -13.67 -20.78
N GLN A 207 -28.53 -13.17 -20.64
CA GLN A 207 -27.36 -14.04 -20.42
C GLN A 207 -27.09 -14.38 -18.94
N ALA A 208 -27.70 -13.67 -18.00
CA ALA A 208 -27.58 -13.97 -16.57
C ALA A 208 -28.34 -15.26 -16.18
N ARG A 209 -29.37 -15.65 -16.94
CA ARG A 209 -30.20 -16.84 -16.65
C ARG A 209 -29.64 -18.15 -17.21
N SER A 210 -28.75 -18.14 -18.20
CA SER A 210 -28.25 -19.38 -18.82
C SER A 210 -27.00 -19.96 -18.15
N ARG A 211 -26.47 -19.32 -17.09
CA ARG A 211 -25.33 -19.84 -16.31
C ARG A 211 -25.74 -20.43 -14.96
N LEU A 212 -27.05 -20.53 -14.69
CA LEU A 212 -27.62 -21.11 -13.47
C LEU A 212 -28.34 -22.44 -13.73
N HIS A 213 -28.20 -23.01 -14.93
CA HIS A 213 -28.67 -24.35 -15.29
C HIS A 213 -27.51 -25.20 -15.79
#